data_AF-A0A1C5QF70-F1
#
_entry.id   AF-A0A1C5QF70-F1
#
_cell.length_a   1.000
_cell.length_b   1.000
_cell.length_c   1.000
_cell.angle_alpha   90.00
_cell.angle_beta   90.00
_cell.angle_gamma   90.00
#
_symmetry.space_group_name_H-M   'P 1'
#
loop_
_entity.id
_entity.type
_entity.pdbx_description
1 polymer ?
#
loop_
_entity_poly.entity_id
_entity_poly.type
_entity_poly.pdbx_seq_one_letter_code
_entity_poly.pdbx_strand_id
1 'polypeptide(L)'
;MNKKQKSVKYIVPCIIIVVISIIISLVFVFNHTNTKEYDNKLEEAQKYVEEMDYEKAEATYLEAIKIDSKQSKAYLKLADIYVKQNKIDKFINILEKGIKNVDKDDRKKLEKKLSSVDNQTKANSMYAKKFKSYLKKYGSVSEKYINNDDYNMYLEGLCYSKMLDFNNDGVEELLLVYYDQGDKGYHYDIYGYSDNKIKQLESSKNGFKSIKDKVVNSEHADELYGYDGGMKCLEIYQKDNDYYIKTGSTDDFEINIFHGFISKEKFGISSVFEYDGSNYIKDKEVTNTAVYESEKNSYKEYYKLYLNQYEYYSNDELSTKGMNFVLKDINETMTKLNIKKELKNSTEFSQEKLNAYLESIKPKETPKQNTVVQEQSNNTSNIIIDENKALELAKSQYTADGYFSQGLVNFNNKQYYVFILKDKVDGHYSTVTHVFVSSDGLEVTDKYWYDQSTGNVTN
;
A
#
# COMPACT_ATOMS: atom_id res chain seq x y z
N MET A 1 -25.45 79.67 44.24
CA MET A 1 -25.09 78.27 43.90
C MET A 1 -26.26 77.35 44.22
N ASN A 2 -26.85 76.72 43.19
CA ASN A 2 -28.12 75.98 43.24
C ASN A 2 -28.00 74.64 43.98
N LYS A 3 -28.80 74.42 45.04
CA LYS A 3 -28.88 73.16 45.80
C LYS A 3 -29.26 71.93 44.94
N LYS A 4 -29.91 72.13 43.79
CA LYS A 4 -30.30 71.07 42.82
C LYS A 4 -29.12 70.39 42.11
N GLN A 5 -27.94 71.01 42.08
CA GLN A 5 -26.79 70.47 41.31
C GLN A 5 -25.91 69.52 42.14
N LYS A 6 -26.06 69.50 43.47
CA LYS A 6 -25.30 68.60 44.38
C LYS A 6 -25.90 67.19 44.48
N SER A 7 -27.22 67.02 44.30
CA SER A 7 -27.89 65.71 44.39
C SER A 7 -27.71 64.86 43.13
N VAL A 8 -27.65 65.47 41.94
CA VAL A 8 -27.44 64.76 40.67
C VAL A 8 -26.05 64.11 40.58
N LYS A 9 -25.05 64.68 41.27
CA LYS A 9 -23.67 64.17 41.32
C LYS A 9 -23.55 62.76 41.93
N TYR A 10 -24.49 62.37 42.78
CA TYR A 10 -24.53 61.05 43.43
C TYR A 10 -25.55 60.08 42.81
N ILE A 11 -26.49 60.58 41.98
CA ILE A 11 -27.51 59.74 41.32
C ILE A 11 -26.89 58.92 40.17
N VAL A 12 -26.01 59.53 39.37
CA VAL A 12 -25.37 58.86 38.22
C VAL A 12 -24.49 57.66 38.64
N PRO A 13 -23.61 57.76 39.66
CA PRO A 13 -22.87 56.62 40.18
C PRO A 13 -23.76 55.49 40.71
N CYS A 14 -24.86 55.81 41.39
CA CYS A 14 -25.79 54.80 41.91
C CYS A 14 -26.48 54.02 40.79
N ILE A 15 -26.87 54.68 39.69
CA ILE A 15 -27.46 54.01 38.53
C ILE A 15 -26.45 53.04 37.90
N ILE A 16 -25.19 53.44 37.78
CA ILE A 16 -24.12 52.58 37.23
C ILE A 16 -23.93 51.33 38.10
N ILE A 17 -23.89 51.48 39.42
CA ILE A 17 -23.77 50.34 40.36
C ILE A 17 -24.95 49.37 40.20
N VAL A 18 -26.19 49.89 40.12
CA VAL A 18 -27.39 49.06 39.93
C VAL A 18 -27.33 48.28 38.61
N VAL A 19 -26.94 48.94 37.51
CA VAL A 19 -26.81 48.29 36.20
C VAL A 19 -25.74 47.20 36.23
N ILE A 20 -24.58 47.45 36.85
CA ILE A 20 -23.53 46.44 37.03
C ILE A 20 -24.05 45.24 37.85
N SER A 21 -24.77 45.47 38.95
CA SER A 21 -25.33 44.38 39.76
C SER A 21 -26.41 43.58 39.02
N ILE A 22 -27.20 44.19 38.15
CA ILE A 22 -28.16 43.47 37.30
C ILE A 22 -27.42 42.63 36.27
N ILE A 23 -26.37 43.17 35.63
CA ILE A 23 -25.54 42.42 34.67
C ILE A 23 -24.87 41.24 35.36
N ILE A 24 -24.27 41.42 36.54
CA ILE A 24 -23.66 40.34 37.31
C ILE A 24 -24.71 39.29 37.69
N SER A 25 -25.90 39.70 38.12
CA SER A 25 -26.98 38.77 38.48
C SER A 25 -27.48 37.98 37.26
N LEU A 26 -27.63 38.63 36.10
CA LEU A 26 -28.00 37.98 34.85
C LEU A 26 -26.93 37.00 34.37
N VAL A 27 -25.65 37.40 34.44
CA VAL A 27 -24.51 36.52 34.15
C VAL A 27 -24.49 35.33 35.11
N PHE A 28 -24.73 35.55 36.40
CA PHE A 28 -24.76 34.49 37.40
C PHE A 28 -25.91 33.51 37.17
N VAL A 29 -27.13 34.01 36.93
CA VAL A 29 -28.30 33.17 36.63
C VAL A 29 -28.09 32.38 35.34
N PHE A 30 -27.66 33.04 34.26
CA PHE A 30 -27.43 32.40 32.97
C PHE A 30 -26.31 31.34 33.04
N ASN A 31 -25.22 31.63 33.75
CA ASN A 31 -24.13 30.68 33.95
C ASN A 31 -24.58 29.47 34.80
N HIS A 32 -25.41 29.69 35.83
CA HIS A 32 -25.95 28.63 36.67
C HIS A 32 -26.94 27.73 35.91
N THR A 33 -27.84 28.30 35.09
CA THR A 33 -28.79 27.52 34.28
C THR A 33 -28.08 26.66 33.25
N ASN A 34 -27.09 27.22 32.54
CA ASN A 34 -26.32 26.47 31.54
C ASN A 34 -25.50 25.35 32.17
N THR A 35 -24.92 25.57 33.37
CA THR A 35 -24.17 24.53 34.09
C THR A 35 -25.08 23.34 34.44
N LYS A 36 -26.27 23.61 34.97
CA LYS A 36 -27.23 22.56 35.33
C LYS A 36 -27.74 21.79 34.11
N GLU A 37 -28.06 22.50 33.02
CA GLU A 37 -28.51 21.86 31.78
C GLU A 37 -27.40 21.00 31.16
N TYR A 38 -26.16 21.49 31.19
CA TYR A 38 -24.98 20.74 30.76
C TYR A 38 -24.79 19.45 31.56
N ASP A 39 -24.82 19.52 32.89
CA ASP A 39 -24.64 18.34 33.75
C ASP A 39 -25.76 17.31 33.55
N ASN A 40 -27.01 17.76 33.41
CA ASN A 40 -28.14 16.87 33.07
C ASN A 40 -27.89 16.14 31.74
N LYS A 41 -27.39 16.85 30.72
CA LYS A 41 -27.05 16.24 29.43
C LYS A 41 -25.89 15.26 29.53
N LEU A 42 -24.90 15.51 30.39
CA LEU A 42 -23.83 14.54 30.64
C LEU A 42 -24.34 13.25 31.30
N GLU A 43 -25.27 13.35 32.25
CA GLU A 43 -25.89 12.19 32.90
C GLU A 43 -26.76 11.40 31.91
N GLU A 44 -27.60 12.09 31.14
CA GLU A 44 -28.42 11.50 30.08
C GLU A 44 -27.56 10.75 29.05
N ALA A 45 -26.49 11.40 28.56
CA ALA A 45 -25.57 10.78 27.62
C ALA A 45 -24.84 9.57 28.22
N GLN A 46 -24.47 9.64 29.50
CA GLN A 46 -23.82 8.53 30.21
C GLN A 46 -24.75 7.32 30.34
N LYS A 47 -26.04 7.54 30.61
CA LYS A 47 -27.04 6.47 30.61
C LYS A 47 -27.13 5.76 29.26
N TYR A 48 -27.13 6.52 28.16
CA TYR A 48 -27.09 5.93 26.82
C TYR A 48 -25.80 5.14 26.55
N VAL A 49 -24.65 5.55 27.10
CA VAL A 49 -23.41 4.75 27.03
C VAL A 49 -23.55 3.42 27.77
N GLU A 50 -24.18 3.43 28.95
CA GLU A 50 -24.42 2.21 29.75
C GLU A 50 -25.40 1.25 29.05
N GLU A 51 -26.39 1.80 28.35
CA GLU A 51 -27.32 1.06 27.49
C GLU A 51 -26.70 0.64 26.14
N MET A 52 -25.42 0.99 25.89
CA MET A 52 -24.70 0.80 24.62
C MET A 52 -25.35 1.50 23.40
N ASP A 53 -26.27 2.43 23.61
CA ASP A 53 -26.85 3.29 22.59
C ASP A 53 -25.90 4.46 22.29
N TYR A 54 -24.79 4.12 21.63
CA TYR A 54 -23.73 5.09 21.34
C TYR A 54 -24.15 6.20 20.37
N GLU A 55 -25.17 5.98 19.54
CA GLU A 55 -25.68 7.01 18.64
C GLU A 55 -26.43 8.09 19.40
N LYS A 56 -27.32 7.71 20.32
CA LYS A 56 -27.97 8.68 21.21
C LYS A 56 -26.96 9.34 22.14
N ALA A 57 -26.03 8.57 22.72
CA ALA A 57 -24.97 9.15 23.54
C ALA A 57 -24.14 10.20 22.77
N GLU A 58 -23.76 9.92 21.51
CA GLU A 58 -23.06 10.87 20.64
C GLU A 58 -23.89 12.15 20.46
N ALA A 59 -25.18 12.03 20.13
CA ALA A 59 -26.07 13.17 19.96
C ALA A 59 -26.18 14.01 21.25
N THR A 60 -26.41 13.37 22.39
CA THR A 60 -26.59 14.05 23.69
C THR A 60 -25.29 14.71 24.17
N TYR A 61 -24.11 14.10 23.98
CA TYR A 61 -22.83 14.76 24.27
C TYR A 61 -22.59 15.97 23.37
N LEU A 62 -22.98 15.91 22.09
CA LEU A 62 -22.89 17.06 21.20
C LEU A 62 -23.85 18.18 21.60
N GLU A 63 -25.02 17.87 22.18
CA GLU A 63 -25.91 18.86 22.79
C GLU A 63 -25.27 19.51 24.02
N ALA A 64 -24.66 18.74 24.92
CA ALA A 64 -23.92 19.28 26.06
C ALA A 64 -22.83 20.27 25.60
N ILE A 65 -22.07 19.92 24.56
CA ILE A 65 -21.05 20.82 23.97
C ILE A 65 -21.66 22.10 23.39
N LYS A 66 -22.88 22.06 22.86
CA LYS A 66 -23.57 23.26 22.35
C LYS A 66 -24.03 24.18 23.50
N ILE A 67 -24.50 23.60 24.61
CA ILE A 67 -24.93 24.33 25.80
C ILE A 67 -23.73 25.06 26.43
N ASP A 68 -22.64 24.33 26.64
CA ASP A 68 -21.40 24.91 27.17
C ASP A 68 -20.16 24.30 26.51
N SER A 69 -19.65 25.01 25.52
CA SER A 69 -18.47 24.60 24.76
C SER A 69 -17.14 24.77 25.51
N LYS A 70 -17.13 25.43 26.67
CA LYS A 70 -15.93 25.69 27.47
C LYS A 70 -15.59 24.55 28.44
N GLN A 71 -16.51 23.61 28.65
CA GLN A 71 -16.29 22.47 29.53
C GLN A 71 -15.73 21.25 28.81
N SER A 72 -14.62 20.70 29.30
CA SER A 72 -13.93 19.57 28.67
C SER A 72 -14.63 18.22 28.76
N LYS A 73 -15.49 17.99 29.77
CA LYS A 73 -16.05 16.66 30.11
C LYS A 73 -16.76 15.99 28.93
N ALA A 74 -17.66 16.72 28.26
CA ALA A 74 -18.40 16.18 27.12
C ALA A 74 -17.48 15.80 25.95
N TYR A 75 -16.44 16.61 25.66
CA TYR A 75 -15.45 16.28 24.63
C TYR A 75 -14.67 15.01 24.97
N LEU A 76 -14.22 14.86 26.23
CA LEU A 76 -13.47 13.70 26.70
C LEU A 76 -14.30 12.41 26.63
N LYS A 77 -15.54 12.45 27.15
CA LYS A 77 -16.44 11.29 27.13
C LYS A 77 -16.85 10.89 25.72
N LEU A 78 -17.11 11.86 24.85
CA LEU A 78 -17.41 11.57 23.44
C LEU A 78 -16.20 10.99 22.71
N ALA A 79 -15.00 11.49 23.00
CA ALA A 79 -13.75 10.91 22.49
C ALA A 79 -13.57 9.45 22.94
N ASP A 80 -13.93 9.09 24.18
CA ASP A 80 -13.90 7.69 24.64
C ASP A 80 -14.81 6.77 23.83
N ILE A 81 -16.02 7.24 23.48
CA ILE A 81 -16.94 6.49 22.61
C ILE A 81 -16.32 6.31 21.23
N TYR A 82 -15.74 7.35 20.66
CA TYR A 82 -15.15 7.27 19.33
C TYR A 82 -13.97 6.30 19.26
N VAL A 83 -13.12 6.25 20.29
CA VAL A 83 -12.05 5.23 20.36
C VAL A 83 -12.65 3.82 20.45
N LYS A 84 -13.66 3.60 21.32
CA LYS A 84 -14.34 2.30 21.44
C LYS A 84 -14.96 1.83 20.12
N GLN A 85 -15.44 2.77 19.30
CA GLN A 85 -16.02 2.48 17.99
C GLN A 85 -15.00 2.50 16.84
N ASN A 86 -13.71 2.64 17.13
CA ASN A 86 -12.64 2.82 16.14
C ASN A 86 -12.88 3.98 15.14
N LYS A 87 -13.62 5.02 15.57
CA LYS A 87 -13.90 6.26 14.83
C LYS A 87 -12.83 7.31 15.11
N ILE A 88 -11.57 6.97 14.81
CA ILE A 88 -10.39 7.77 15.19
C ILE A 88 -10.39 9.18 14.55
N ASP A 89 -10.94 9.32 13.35
CA ASP A 89 -11.15 10.61 12.69
C ASP A 89 -12.08 11.54 13.50
N LYS A 90 -13.18 11.01 14.02
CA LYS A 90 -14.10 11.78 14.88
C LYS A 90 -13.45 12.10 16.22
N PHE A 91 -12.67 11.16 16.78
CA PHE A 91 -11.88 11.35 18.00
C PHE A 91 -10.92 12.54 17.88
N ILE A 92 -10.15 12.64 16.79
CA ILE A 92 -9.24 13.77 16.55
C ILE A 92 -10.05 15.06 16.46
N ASN A 93 -11.06 15.09 15.60
CA ASN A 93 -11.86 16.29 15.34
C ASN A 93 -12.53 16.85 16.61
N ILE A 94 -13.09 15.99 17.46
CA ILE A 94 -13.79 16.44 18.67
C ILE A 94 -12.81 16.99 19.70
N LEU A 95 -11.63 16.40 19.85
CA LEU A 95 -10.60 16.90 20.78
C LEU A 95 -9.97 18.19 20.29
N GLU A 96 -9.65 18.32 19.00
CA GLU A 96 -9.16 19.58 18.42
C GLU A 96 -10.19 20.70 18.57
N LYS A 97 -11.49 20.38 18.41
CA LYS A 97 -12.56 21.33 18.68
C LYS A 97 -12.56 21.75 20.15
N GLY A 98 -12.44 20.81 21.09
CA GLY A 98 -12.37 21.14 22.51
C GLY A 98 -11.15 22.01 22.85
N ILE A 99 -9.95 21.66 22.37
CA ILE A 99 -8.69 22.39 22.61
C ILE A 99 -8.80 23.88 22.25
N LYS A 100 -9.56 24.20 21.19
CA LYS A 100 -9.80 25.58 20.74
C LYS A 100 -10.78 26.36 21.61
N ASN A 101 -11.67 25.69 22.34
CA ASN A 101 -12.79 26.32 23.05
C ASN A 101 -12.65 26.34 24.59
N VAL A 102 -11.88 25.41 25.17
CA VAL A 102 -11.73 25.30 26.64
C VAL A 102 -10.58 26.16 27.19
N ASP A 103 -10.56 26.34 28.51
CA ASP A 103 -9.48 27.03 29.21
C ASP A 103 -8.15 26.25 29.22
N LYS A 104 -7.10 26.86 29.76
CA LYS A 104 -5.73 26.32 29.72
C LYS A 104 -5.58 24.98 30.46
N ASP A 105 -6.26 24.79 31.58
CA ASP A 105 -6.08 23.59 32.40
C ASP A 105 -6.85 22.41 31.82
N ASP A 106 -8.07 22.67 31.33
CA ASP A 106 -8.87 21.69 30.62
C ASP A 106 -8.29 21.36 29.24
N ARG A 107 -7.65 22.32 28.56
CA ARG A 107 -6.95 22.10 27.29
C ARG A 107 -5.88 21.03 27.42
N LYS A 108 -5.06 21.06 28.48
CA LYS A 108 -4.02 20.06 28.72
C LYS A 108 -4.58 18.65 28.85
N LYS A 109 -5.78 18.49 29.44
CA LYS A 109 -6.45 17.19 29.54
C LYS A 109 -6.86 16.67 28.15
N LEU A 110 -7.38 17.55 27.30
CA LEU A 110 -7.74 17.22 25.92
C LEU A 110 -6.52 16.90 25.06
N GLU A 111 -5.43 17.67 25.19
CA GLU A 111 -4.15 17.42 24.51
C GLU A 111 -3.56 16.07 24.93
N LYS A 112 -3.54 15.77 26.24
CA LYS A 112 -3.11 14.47 26.76
C LYS A 112 -3.98 13.33 26.25
N LYS A 113 -5.29 13.56 26.13
CA LYS A 113 -6.20 12.57 25.54
C LYS A 113 -5.90 12.38 24.06
N LEU A 114 -5.68 13.44 23.31
CA LEU A 114 -5.36 13.39 21.88
C LEU A 114 -4.04 12.64 21.64
N SER A 115 -3.04 12.82 22.50
CA SER A 115 -1.78 12.09 22.45
C SER A 115 -1.86 10.64 22.96
N SER A 116 -2.99 10.20 23.52
CA SER A 116 -3.13 8.82 24.03
C SER A 116 -3.31 7.78 22.91
N VAL A 117 -3.59 8.24 21.69
CA VAL A 117 -3.58 7.42 20.49
C VAL A 117 -2.29 7.76 19.75
N ASP A 118 -1.54 6.74 19.35
CA ASP A 118 -0.28 6.90 18.62
C ASP A 118 -0.52 7.47 17.22
N ASN A 119 0.52 8.05 16.62
CA ASN A 119 0.41 8.68 15.31
C ASN A 119 0.11 7.67 14.20
N GLN A 120 0.61 6.43 14.29
CA GLN A 120 0.35 5.39 13.29
C GLN A 120 -1.14 5.05 13.22
N THR A 121 -1.79 4.84 14.36
CA THR A 121 -3.24 4.57 14.43
C THR A 121 -4.06 5.74 13.85
N LYS A 122 -3.67 6.98 14.14
CA LYS A 122 -4.34 8.16 13.58
C LYS A 122 -4.14 8.27 12.07
N ALA A 123 -2.92 8.06 11.60
CA ALA A 123 -2.55 8.07 10.19
C ALA A 123 -3.36 7.00 9.43
N ASN A 124 -3.35 5.75 9.91
CA ASN A 124 -4.09 4.62 9.33
C ASN A 124 -5.59 4.90 9.18
N SER A 125 -6.22 5.57 10.15
CA SER A 125 -7.64 5.95 10.04
C SER A 125 -7.92 6.89 8.86
N MET A 126 -7.01 7.83 8.58
CA MET A 126 -7.13 8.77 7.46
C MET A 126 -6.73 8.13 6.13
N TYR A 127 -5.63 7.37 6.13
CA TYR A 127 -5.18 6.57 5.01
C TYR A 127 -6.26 5.59 4.54
N ALA A 128 -7.00 4.94 5.44
CA ALA A 128 -8.10 4.04 5.10
C ALA A 128 -9.19 4.73 4.26
N LYS A 129 -9.50 6.00 4.55
CA LYS A 129 -10.46 6.78 3.75
C LYS A 129 -9.88 7.09 2.36
N LYS A 130 -8.60 7.45 2.31
CA LYS A 130 -7.92 7.78 1.06
C LYS A 130 -7.78 6.55 0.16
N PHE A 131 -7.31 5.44 0.70
CA PHE A 131 -7.27 4.13 0.05
C PHE A 131 -8.63 3.74 -0.54
N LYS A 132 -9.71 3.80 0.26
CA LYS A 132 -11.08 3.51 -0.23
C LYS A 132 -11.50 4.44 -1.36
N SER A 133 -11.11 5.71 -1.33
CA SER A 133 -11.40 6.64 -2.42
C SER A 133 -10.68 6.27 -3.72
N TYR A 134 -9.45 5.75 -3.64
CA TYR A 134 -8.69 5.28 -4.81
C TYR A 134 -9.29 4.00 -5.35
N LEU A 135 -9.60 3.03 -4.49
CA LEU A 135 -10.27 1.80 -4.88
C LEU A 135 -11.63 2.07 -5.55
N LYS A 136 -12.39 3.06 -5.05
CA LYS A 136 -13.66 3.49 -5.67
C LYS A 136 -13.44 4.18 -7.03
N LYS A 137 -12.39 5.00 -7.15
CA LYS A 137 -12.13 5.81 -8.35
C LYS A 137 -11.54 4.97 -9.49
N TYR A 138 -10.53 4.17 -9.19
CA TYR A 138 -9.76 3.42 -10.19
C TYR A 138 -10.19 1.95 -10.30
N GLY A 139 -10.87 1.41 -9.28
CA GLY A 139 -11.22 0.00 -9.23
C GLY A 139 -10.12 -0.85 -8.58
N SER A 140 -10.42 -2.16 -8.43
CA SER A 140 -9.43 -3.14 -7.99
C SER A 140 -8.43 -3.41 -9.10
N VAL A 141 -7.24 -3.88 -8.72
CA VAL A 141 -6.24 -4.30 -9.70
C VAL A 141 -6.79 -5.38 -10.64
N SER A 142 -6.49 -5.28 -11.93
CA SER A 142 -6.80 -6.33 -12.91
C SER A 142 -5.78 -6.35 -14.04
N GLU A 143 -5.56 -7.51 -14.63
CA GLU A 143 -4.78 -7.67 -15.87
C GLU A 143 -5.64 -7.30 -17.08
N LYS A 144 -5.04 -6.56 -18.00
CA LYS A 144 -5.59 -6.27 -19.32
C LYS A 144 -4.62 -6.66 -20.41
N TYR A 145 -5.18 -6.98 -21.56
CA TYR A 145 -4.47 -7.37 -22.77
C TYR A 145 -4.84 -6.39 -23.87
N ILE A 146 -3.86 -5.96 -24.66
CA ILE A 146 -4.05 -4.91 -25.67
C ILE A 146 -4.85 -5.45 -26.87
N ASN A 147 -4.56 -6.66 -27.37
CA ASN A 147 -5.31 -7.34 -28.43
C ASN A 147 -5.53 -8.83 -28.09
N ASN A 148 -6.57 -9.46 -28.65
CA ASN A 148 -6.87 -10.89 -28.45
C ASN A 148 -5.80 -11.84 -29.02
N ASP A 149 -4.97 -11.34 -29.94
CA ASP A 149 -3.92 -12.10 -30.61
C ASP A 149 -2.50 -11.62 -30.23
N ASP A 150 -2.37 -10.62 -29.33
CA ASP A 150 -1.08 -10.06 -28.94
C ASP A 150 -0.74 -10.20 -27.45
N TYR A 151 0.42 -10.80 -27.32
CA TYR A 151 1.46 -10.82 -26.30
C TYR A 151 1.72 -9.54 -25.47
N ASN A 152 0.74 -8.69 -25.13
CA ASN A 152 0.98 -7.44 -24.38
C ASN A 152 -0.01 -7.26 -23.24
N MET A 153 0.50 -7.32 -22.01
CA MET A 153 -0.29 -7.24 -20.78
C MET A 153 0.06 -6.00 -19.94
N TYR A 154 -0.93 -5.39 -19.32
CA TYR A 154 -0.75 -4.27 -18.41
C TYR A 154 -1.71 -4.34 -17.22
N LEU A 155 -1.31 -3.79 -16.08
CA LEU A 155 -2.16 -3.68 -14.89
C LEU A 155 -3.08 -2.46 -15.00
N GLU A 156 -4.35 -2.63 -14.66
CA GLU A 156 -5.30 -1.53 -14.47
C GLU A 156 -5.77 -1.41 -13.02
N GLY A 157 -6.35 -0.26 -12.67
CA GLY A 157 -6.96 -0.01 -11.37
C GLY A 157 -5.98 0.48 -10.33
N LEU A 158 -6.20 0.15 -9.05
CA LEU A 158 -5.21 0.36 -7.99
C LEU A 158 -4.16 -0.76 -8.05
N CYS A 159 -3.15 -0.56 -8.90
CA CYS A 159 -2.14 -1.55 -9.27
C CYS A 159 -1.18 -1.95 -8.15
N TYR A 160 -0.96 -1.10 -7.15
CA TYR A 160 -0.13 -1.43 -5.99
C TYR A 160 -0.44 -0.52 -4.82
N SER A 161 -0.24 -1.02 -3.59
CA SER A 161 -0.23 -0.17 -2.41
C SER A 161 0.65 -0.77 -1.33
N LYS A 162 1.33 0.09 -0.57
CA LYS A 162 2.13 -0.35 0.58
C LYS A 162 2.19 0.72 1.65
N MET A 163 2.25 0.28 2.91
CA MET A 163 2.63 1.10 4.05
C MET A 163 4.15 0.95 4.27
N LEU A 164 4.90 2.04 4.15
CA LEU A 164 6.36 2.08 4.33
C LEU A 164 6.73 3.31 5.14
N ASP A 165 7.63 3.17 6.11
CA ASP A 165 8.22 4.27 6.86
C ASP A 165 9.41 4.82 6.07
N PHE A 166 9.16 5.74 5.14
CA PHE A 166 10.15 6.18 4.16
C PHE A 166 11.34 6.94 4.79
N ASN A 167 11.12 7.61 5.92
CA ASN A 167 12.13 8.41 6.63
C ASN A 167 12.52 7.82 7.99
N ASN A 168 12.08 6.59 8.28
CA ASN A 168 12.36 5.87 9.52
C ASN A 168 12.00 6.68 10.78
N ASP A 169 10.89 7.43 10.75
CA ASP A 169 10.42 8.27 11.87
C ASP A 169 9.45 7.53 12.82
N GLY A 170 9.13 6.28 12.50
CA GLY A 170 8.22 5.42 13.24
C GLY A 170 6.75 5.56 12.82
N VAL A 171 6.44 6.38 11.81
CA VAL A 171 5.11 6.52 11.22
C VAL A 171 5.20 6.18 9.73
N GLU A 172 4.49 5.13 9.31
CA GLU A 172 4.51 4.71 7.92
C GLU A 172 3.71 5.68 7.01
N GLU A 173 4.25 6.00 5.85
CA GLU A 173 3.54 6.62 4.73
C GLU A 173 2.74 5.59 3.92
N LEU A 174 1.65 6.06 3.32
CA LEU A 174 0.86 5.28 2.36
C LEU A 174 1.33 5.58 0.93
N LEU A 175 1.88 4.57 0.26
CA LEU A 175 2.13 4.57 -1.19
C LEU A 175 0.94 3.94 -1.92
N LEU A 176 0.44 4.63 -2.95
CA LEU A 176 -0.61 4.14 -3.86
C LEU A 176 -0.12 4.27 -5.29
N VAL A 177 -0.20 3.19 -6.06
CA VAL A 177 0.11 3.18 -7.50
C VAL A 177 -1.12 2.72 -8.26
N TYR A 178 -1.47 3.43 -9.31
CA TYR A 178 -2.72 3.25 -10.04
C TYR A 178 -2.57 3.57 -11.51
N TYR A 179 -3.42 2.96 -12.33
CA TYR A 179 -3.58 3.31 -13.73
C TYR A 179 -4.76 4.27 -13.89
N ASP A 180 -4.53 5.46 -14.47
CA ASP A 180 -5.58 6.43 -14.74
C ASP A 180 -6.04 6.33 -16.19
N GLN A 181 -7.28 5.89 -16.38
CA GLN A 181 -7.91 5.77 -17.69
C GLN A 181 -8.04 7.09 -18.44
N GLY A 182 -8.05 8.21 -17.73
CA GLY A 182 -8.19 9.54 -18.33
C GLY A 182 -6.98 9.95 -19.17
N ASP A 183 -5.77 9.59 -18.72
CA ASP A 183 -4.51 9.88 -19.43
C ASP A 183 -3.79 8.62 -19.92
N LYS A 184 -4.36 7.43 -19.67
CA LYS A 184 -3.79 6.12 -20.04
C LYS A 184 -2.37 5.93 -19.48
N GLY A 185 -2.12 6.47 -18.30
CA GLY A 185 -0.82 6.44 -17.64
C GLY A 185 -0.88 5.78 -16.26
N TYR A 186 0.26 5.23 -15.86
CA TYR A 186 0.51 4.87 -14.47
C TYR A 186 0.88 6.11 -13.67
N HIS A 187 0.43 6.15 -12.43
CA HIS A 187 0.70 7.22 -11.48
C HIS A 187 0.84 6.65 -10.08
N TYR A 188 1.71 7.25 -9.29
CA TYR A 188 1.78 7.03 -7.87
C TYR A 188 1.50 8.31 -7.08
N ASP A 189 1.00 8.12 -5.87
CA ASP A 189 0.84 9.16 -4.86
C ASP A 189 1.35 8.64 -3.52
N ILE A 190 2.05 9.51 -2.77
CA ILE A 190 2.53 9.21 -1.42
C ILE A 190 1.84 10.15 -0.44
N TYR A 191 1.29 9.57 0.63
CA TYR A 191 0.64 10.31 1.69
C TYR A 191 1.35 10.09 3.01
N GLY A 192 1.66 11.19 3.69
CA GLY A 192 2.23 11.23 5.03
C GLY A 192 1.26 11.81 6.04
N TYR A 193 1.63 11.73 7.32
CA TYR A 193 0.82 12.22 8.44
C TYR A 193 1.62 13.17 9.33
N SER A 194 1.10 14.38 9.51
CA SER A 194 1.65 15.37 10.46
C SER A 194 0.57 16.35 10.88
N ASP A 195 0.74 16.97 12.05
CA ASP A 195 -0.21 17.97 12.58
C ASP A 195 -1.66 17.48 12.66
N ASN A 196 -1.84 16.21 13.02
CA ASN A 196 -3.12 15.50 13.01
C ASN A 196 -3.86 15.52 11.66
N LYS A 197 -3.12 15.60 10.55
CA LYS A 197 -3.68 15.63 9.20
C LYS A 197 -2.86 14.78 8.25
N ILE A 198 -3.54 14.24 7.25
CA ILE A 198 -2.90 13.66 6.08
C ILE A 198 -2.41 14.76 5.15
N LYS A 199 -1.18 14.64 4.64
CA LYS A 199 -0.59 15.51 3.62
C LYS A 199 -0.25 14.64 2.40
N GLN A 200 -0.57 15.11 1.19
CA GLN A 200 -0.03 14.49 -0.03
C GLN A 200 1.41 14.96 -0.17
N LEU A 201 2.35 14.05 0.09
CA LEU A 201 3.78 14.36 0.09
C LEU A 201 4.32 14.44 -1.33
N GLU A 202 3.86 13.53 -2.19
CA GLU A 202 4.28 13.44 -3.59
C GLU A 202 3.11 12.99 -4.48
N SER A 203 3.13 13.46 -5.72
CA SER A 203 2.20 13.02 -6.76
C SER A 203 2.92 13.04 -8.08
N SER A 204 3.10 11.85 -8.65
CA SER A 204 3.71 11.67 -9.96
C SER A 204 3.09 12.55 -11.05
N LYS A 205 1.78 12.78 -11.04
CA LYS A 205 1.07 13.71 -11.95
C LYS A 205 1.59 15.14 -11.90
N ASN A 206 2.08 15.58 -10.75
CA ASN A 206 2.59 16.94 -10.54
C ASN A 206 4.13 17.00 -10.55
N GLY A 207 4.81 15.87 -10.31
CA GLY A 207 6.26 15.78 -10.12
C GLY A 207 7.08 15.99 -11.40
N PHE A 208 6.51 15.72 -12.57
CA PHE A 208 7.21 15.77 -13.86
C PHE A 208 7.95 17.10 -14.12
N LYS A 209 7.30 18.23 -13.83
CA LYS A 209 7.90 19.56 -14.05
C LYS A 209 9.15 19.78 -13.20
N SER A 210 9.21 19.19 -12.00
CA SER A 210 10.33 19.35 -11.08
C SER A 210 11.56 18.53 -11.47
N ILE A 211 11.36 17.40 -12.17
CA ILE A 211 12.44 16.50 -12.60
C ILE A 211 13.29 17.17 -13.68
N LYS A 212 12.66 17.80 -14.69
CA LYS A 212 13.38 18.47 -15.80
C LYS A 212 14.34 19.56 -15.32
N ASP A 213 13.98 20.26 -14.24
CA ASP A 213 14.84 21.29 -13.64
C ASP A 213 16.03 20.70 -12.86
N LYS A 214 16.07 19.38 -12.63
CA LYS A 214 17.05 18.67 -11.79
C LYS A 214 17.99 17.74 -12.52
N VAL A 215 17.72 17.43 -13.79
CA VAL A 215 18.59 16.62 -14.66
C VAL A 215 19.37 17.48 -15.65
N VAL A 216 20.48 16.95 -16.16
CA VAL A 216 21.23 17.53 -17.30
C VAL A 216 20.60 17.05 -18.62
N ASN A 217 20.30 15.76 -18.75
CA ASN A 217 19.63 15.22 -19.91
C ASN A 217 18.12 15.10 -19.67
N SER A 218 17.37 16.07 -20.17
CA SER A 218 15.90 16.08 -20.06
C SER A 218 15.19 15.28 -21.15
N GLU A 219 15.90 14.83 -22.20
CA GLU A 219 15.33 14.12 -23.34
C GLU A 219 14.82 12.72 -22.96
N HIS A 220 15.41 12.14 -21.91
CA HIS A 220 15.02 10.84 -21.32
C HIS A 220 14.55 10.95 -19.86
N ALA A 221 14.28 12.17 -19.39
CA ALA A 221 13.76 12.42 -18.06
C ALA A 221 12.22 12.38 -17.99
N ASP A 222 11.62 11.59 -18.87
CA ASP A 222 10.18 11.40 -18.97
C ASP A 222 9.76 10.04 -18.41
N GLU A 223 8.65 10.07 -17.66
CA GLU A 223 7.89 8.96 -17.07
C GLU A 223 8.49 8.24 -15.85
N LEU A 224 8.48 8.91 -14.69
CA LEU A 224 7.93 8.54 -13.35
C LEU A 224 8.00 7.09 -12.81
N TYR A 225 8.69 6.20 -13.51
CA TYR A 225 8.90 4.77 -13.32
C TYR A 225 10.29 4.43 -13.90
N GLY A 226 10.83 3.27 -13.54
CA GLY A 226 12.00 2.75 -14.25
C GLY A 226 11.59 2.35 -15.67
N TYR A 227 12.37 2.76 -16.68
CA TYR A 227 12.25 2.27 -18.05
C TYR A 227 13.31 1.20 -18.30
N ASP A 228 12.87 -0.04 -18.47
CA ASP A 228 13.70 -1.22 -18.67
C ASP A 228 13.23 -1.92 -19.95
N GLY A 229 13.93 -1.71 -21.08
CA GLY A 229 13.63 -2.35 -22.35
C GLY A 229 12.21 -2.11 -22.89
N GLY A 230 11.60 -0.94 -22.65
CA GLY A 230 10.23 -0.65 -23.06
C GLY A 230 9.16 -0.83 -21.97
N MET A 231 9.53 -1.32 -20.79
CA MET A 231 8.60 -1.66 -19.71
C MET A 231 8.65 -0.64 -18.58
N LYS A 232 7.48 -0.25 -18.06
CA LYS A 232 7.33 0.62 -16.89
C LYS A 232 7.39 -0.24 -15.63
N CYS A 233 8.30 0.09 -14.73
CA CYS A 233 8.40 -0.58 -13.44
C CYS A 233 8.36 0.39 -12.25
N LEU A 234 7.66 -0.02 -11.19
CA LEU A 234 7.77 0.57 -9.87
C LEU A 234 9.01 0.00 -9.19
N GLU A 235 9.91 0.89 -8.79
CA GLU A 235 11.14 0.54 -8.11
C GLU A 235 11.22 1.25 -6.75
N ILE A 236 11.42 0.47 -5.69
CA ILE A 236 11.65 0.94 -4.33
C ILE A 236 13.04 0.48 -3.91
N TYR A 237 13.85 1.43 -3.45
CA TYR A 237 15.22 1.21 -3.01
C TYR A 237 15.36 1.60 -1.55
N GLN A 238 16.35 1.04 -0.87
CA GLN A 238 16.67 1.33 0.52
C GLN A 238 18.11 1.81 0.64
N LYS A 239 18.33 2.82 1.49
CA LYS A 239 19.65 3.31 1.89
C LYS A 239 19.58 3.83 3.32
N ASP A 240 20.49 3.38 4.17
CA ASP A 240 20.58 3.80 5.59
C ASP A 240 19.25 3.63 6.38
N ASN A 241 18.48 2.60 6.02
CA ASN A 241 17.12 2.28 6.50
C ASN A 241 15.97 3.12 5.91
N ASP A 242 16.27 4.23 5.26
CA ASP A 242 15.28 5.04 4.54
C ASP A 242 14.91 4.39 3.20
N TYR A 243 13.68 4.63 2.75
CA TYR A 243 13.19 4.14 1.46
C TYR A 243 13.13 5.26 0.43
N TYR A 244 13.27 4.88 -0.83
CA TYR A 244 13.30 5.77 -1.98
C TYR A 244 12.49 5.17 -3.12
N ILE A 245 11.72 5.99 -3.83
CA ILE A 245 11.21 5.61 -5.15
C ILE A 245 12.30 5.92 -6.17
N LYS A 246 12.69 4.95 -6.99
CA LYS A 246 13.61 5.17 -8.10
C LYS A 246 12.80 5.37 -9.39
N THR A 247 13.18 6.38 -10.17
CA THR A 247 12.63 6.65 -11.50
C THR A 247 13.76 6.95 -12.49
N GLY A 248 13.48 6.89 -13.78
CA GLY A 248 14.44 7.19 -14.85
C GLY A 248 14.73 5.98 -15.73
N SER A 249 15.73 6.06 -16.59
CA SER A 249 16.03 5.03 -17.60
C SER A 249 17.23 4.17 -17.19
N THR A 250 17.13 2.85 -17.38
CA THR A 250 18.26 1.91 -17.24
C THR A 250 18.91 1.55 -18.57
N ASP A 251 18.39 2.05 -19.69
CA ASP A 251 18.90 1.78 -21.05
C ASP A 251 20.01 2.78 -21.44
N ASP A 252 20.19 3.04 -22.74
CA ASP A 252 21.18 4.01 -23.24
C ASP A 252 20.99 5.38 -22.57
N PHE A 253 22.08 5.91 -22.00
CA PHE A 253 22.10 7.11 -21.15
C PHE A 253 21.37 6.91 -19.81
N GLU A 254 21.96 6.07 -18.95
CA GLU A 254 21.45 5.72 -17.61
C GLU A 254 21.12 6.97 -16.78
N ILE A 255 19.85 7.11 -16.35
CA ILE A 255 19.37 8.16 -15.47
C ILE A 255 18.70 7.49 -14.27
N ASN A 256 19.29 7.61 -13.09
CA ASN A 256 18.70 7.14 -11.83
C ASN A 256 18.35 8.35 -10.96
N ILE A 257 17.05 8.55 -10.74
CA ILE A 257 16.53 9.61 -9.87
C ILE A 257 15.90 8.95 -8.65
N PHE A 258 16.44 9.24 -7.47
CA PHE A 258 15.92 8.74 -6.20
C PHE A 258 15.07 9.81 -5.52
N HIS A 259 13.81 9.48 -5.27
CA HIS A 259 12.83 10.32 -4.57
C HIS A 259 12.63 9.80 -3.15
N GLY A 260 12.81 10.65 -2.16
CA GLY A 260 12.69 10.32 -0.75
C GLY A 260 12.48 11.57 0.10
N PHE A 261 12.57 11.43 1.42
CA PHE A 261 12.55 12.59 2.29
C PHE A 261 13.88 13.36 2.20
N ILE A 262 13.81 14.63 1.81
CA ILE A 262 14.96 15.56 1.78
C ILE A 262 15.04 16.42 3.05
N SER A 263 13.97 16.42 3.84
CA SER A 263 13.90 16.92 5.21
C SER A 263 12.70 16.25 5.88
N LYS A 264 12.58 16.35 7.21
CA LYS A 264 11.52 15.67 7.99
C LYS A 264 10.09 15.78 7.43
N GLU A 265 9.74 16.90 6.81
CA GLU A 265 8.37 17.13 6.29
C GLU A 265 8.30 17.25 4.77
N LYS A 266 9.41 17.05 4.05
CA LYS A 266 9.49 17.29 2.61
C LYS A 266 10.01 16.06 1.89
N PHE A 267 9.12 15.47 1.09
CA PHE A 267 9.45 14.47 0.10
C PHE A 267 9.83 15.13 -1.23
N GLY A 268 10.74 14.52 -1.99
CA GLY A 268 11.12 14.96 -3.32
C GLY A 268 12.39 14.29 -3.82
N ILE A 269 13.00 14.87 -4.87
CA ILE A 269 14.25 14.36 -5.46
C ILE A 269 15.40 14.52 -4.46
N SER A 270 15.92 13.40 -3.98
CA SER A 270 17.02 13.31 -3.02
C SER A 270 18.38 13.24 -3.71
N SER A 271 18.48 12.49 -4.80
CA SER A 271 19.73 12.37 -5.58
C SER A 271 19.44 12.02 -7.03
N VAL A 272 20.26 12.54 -7.93
CA VAL A 272 20.22 12.26 -9.37
C VAL A 272 21.59 11.75 -9.82
N PHE A 273 21.60 10.62 -10.54
CA PHE A 273 22.78 10.02 -11.14
C PHE A 273 22.55 9.86 -12.64
N GLU A 274 23.38 10.48 -13.46
CA GLU A 274 23.27 10.48 -14.93
C GLU A 274 24.60 10.05 -15.57
N TYR A 275 24.52 9.33 -16.68
CA TYR A 275 25.63 9.08 -17.59
C TYR A 275 25.30 9.61 -19.00
N ASP A 276 26.02 10.63 -19.47
CA ASP A 276 25.76 11.28 -20.76
C ASP A 276 26.49 10.62 -21.95
N GLY A 277 27.13 9.46 -21.73
CA GLY A 277 27.99 8.80 -22.72
C GLY A 277 29.47 9.18 -22.64
N SER A 278 29.81 10.22 -21.89
CA SER A 278 31.20 10.70 -21.69
C SER A 278 31.53 10.99 -20.22
N ASN A 279 30.55 11.47 -19.45
CA ASN A 279 30.70 11.96 -18.09
C ASN A 279 29.73 11.25 -17.15
N TYR A 280 30.22 10.97 -15.94
CA TYR A 280 29.39 10.59 -14.80
C TYR A 280 28.97 11.85 -14.06
N ILE A 281 27.66 12.09 -13.97
CA ILE A 281 27.08 13.32 -13.44
C ILE A 281 26.24 12.97 -12.22
N LYS A 282 26.46 13.69 -11.12
CA LYS A 282 25.65 13.61 -9.91
C LYS A 282 25.09 14.99 -9.60
N ASP A 283 23.77 15.09 -9.48
CA ASP A 283 23.08 16.34 -9.13
C ASP A 283 23.53 17.56 -9.99
N LYS A 284 23.68 17.34 -11.30
CA LYS A 284 24.20 18.29 -12.32
C LYS A 284 25.70 18.62 -12.26
N GLU A 285 26.46 17.93 -11.42
CA GLU A 285 27.91 18.11 -11.32
C GLU A 285 28.66 16.89 -11.84
N VAL A 286 29.64 17.10 -12.71
CA VAL A 286 30.52 16.02 -13.19
C VAL A 286 31.35 15.51 -12.02
N THR A 287 31.36 14.20 -11.83
CA THR A 287 32.10 13.50 -10.78
C THR A 287 32.96 12.38 -11.38
N ASN A 288 33.84 11.81 -10.58
CA ASN A 288 34.62 10.65 -11.00
C ASN A 288 33.81 9.35 -10.86
N THR A 289 34.13 8.36 -11.69
CA THR A 289 33.43 7.08 -11.76
C THR A 289 33.39 6.33 -10.43
N ALA A 290 34.48 6.33 -9.67
CA ALA A 290 34.55 5.57 -8.41
C ALA A 290 33.58 6.12 -7.35
N VAL A 291 33.49 7.45 -7.23
CA VAL A 291 32.55 8.12 -6.32
C VAL A 291 31.11 7.91 -6.80
N TYR A 292 30.87 8.12 -8.11
CA TYR A 292 29.55 7.89 -8.72
C TYR A 292 29.02 6.49 -8.43
N GLU A 293 29.79 5.46 -8.78
CA GLU A 293 29.37 4.06 -8.61
C GLU A 293 29.24 3.68 -7.14
N SER A 294 30.15 4.12 -6.28
CA SER A 294 30.05 3.83 -4.85
C SER A 294 28.78 4.42 -4.24
N GLU A 295 28.40 5.64 -4.62
CA GLU A 295 27.20 6.29 -4.10
C GLU A 295 25.92 5.74 -4.72
N LYS A 296 25.86 5.53 -6.04
CA LYS A 296 24.72 4.90 -6.71
C LYS A 296 24.44 3.53 -6.12
N ASN A 297 25.48 2.70 -5.98
CA ASN A 297 25.37 1.34 -5.45
C ASN A 297 25.11 1.29 -3.93
N SER A 298 25.13 2.42 -3.22
CA SER A 298 24.68 2.49 -1.81
C SER A 298 23.17 2.33 -1.69
N TYR A 299 22.41 2.67 -2.72
CA TYR A 299 20.98 2.36 -2.82
C TYR A 299 20.81 0.90 -3.22
N LYS A 300 20.11 0.13 -2.39
CA LYS A 300 19.85 -1.30 -2.64
C LYS A 300 18.41 -1.50 -3.06
N GLU A 301 18.19 -2.30 -4.09
CA GLU A 301 16.83 -2.64 -4.51
C GLU A 301 16.11 -3.35 -3.35
N TYR A 302 14.95 -2.81 -2.98
CA TYR A 302 14.05 -3.40 -1.99
C TYR A 302 12.85 -4.06 -2.67
N TYR A 303 12.35 -3.45 -3.74
CA TYR A 303 11.20 -3.95 -4.48
C TYR A 303 11.19 -3.46 -5.92
N LYS A 304 10.99 -4.37 -6.88
CA LYS A 304 10.70 -4.07 -8.29
C LYS A 304 9.39 -4.74 -8.69
N LEU A 305 8.54 -4.01 -9.40
CA LEU A 305 7.27 -4.47 -9.97
C LEU A 305 7.08 -3.90 -11.36
N TYR A 306 6.95 -4.76 -12.36
CA TYR A 306 6.58 -4.38 -13.72
C TYR A 306 5.08 -4.11 -13.81
N LEU A 307 4.71 -2.95 -14.34
CA LEU A 307 3.32 -2.51 -14.48
C LEU A 307 2.74 -2.92 -15.84
N ASN A 308 3.59 -3.00 -16.88
CA ASN A 308 3.27 -3.52 -18.20
C ASN A 308 4.41 -4.43 -18.72
N GLN A 309 4.07 -5.39 -19.57
CA GLN A 309 5.02 -6.35 -20.15
C GLN A 309 4.64 -6.79 -21.57
N TYR A 310 5.67 -7.19 -22.33
CA TYR A 310 5.61 -7.88 -23.61
C TYR A 310 5.87 -9.38 -23.40
N GLU A 311 4.98 -10.26 -23.84
CA GLU A 311 4.99 -11.73 -23.66
C GLU A 311 6.18 -12.40 -24.40
N TYR A 312 6.87 -11.71 -25.32
CA TYR A 312 8.13 -12.19 -25.92
C TYR A 312 9.27 -12.32 -24.88
N TYR A 313 9.13 -11.63 -23.75
CA TYR A 313 9.95 -11.78 -22.53
C TYR A 313 9.15 -12.38 -21.37
N SER A 314 7.87 -12.76 -21.57
CA SER A 314 7.15 -13.52 -20.56
C SER A 314 7.61 -14.97 -20.60
N ASN A 315 8.64 -15.21 -19.84
CA ASN A 315 8.42 -15.79 -18.54
C ASN A 315 9.65 -15.34 -17.77
N ASP A 316 9.48 -14.46 -16.78
CA ASP A 316 10.13 -14.64 -15.48
C ASP A 316 9.88 -13.53 -14.46
N GLU A 317 9.41 -12.30 -14.74
CA GLU A 317 9.30 -11.27 -13.65
C GLU A 317 7.91 -10.79 -13.21
N LEU A 318 6.88 -10.70 -14.07
CA LEU A 318 5.49 -10.77 -13.56
C LEU A 318 5.15 -12.21 -13.18
N SER A 319 5.92 -13.21 -13.63
CA SER A 319 5.79 -14.59 -13.14
C SER A 319 6.57 -14.84 -11.84
N THR A 320 7.64 -14.09 -11.51
CA THR A 320 8.28 -14.20 -10.18
C THR A 320 7.50 -13.50 -9.06
N LYS A 321 6.76 -12.40 -9.34
CA LYS A 321 5.87 -11.73 -8.36
C LYS A 321 4.45 -11.44 -8.90
N GLY A 322 3.80 -12.44 -9.51
CA GLY A 322 2.50 -12.27 -10.21
C GLY A 322 1.37 -11.63 -9.42
N MET A 323 0.21 -11.46 -10.06
CA MET A 323 -0.98 -10.78 -9.50
C MET A 323 -1.27 -11.15 -8.03
N ASN A 324 -0.99 -12.38 -7.62
CA ASN A 324 -1.10 -12.83 -6.23
C ASN A 324 -0.21 -12.04 -5.25
N PHE A 325 1.02 -11.66 -5.61
CA PHE A 325 1.89 -10.81 -4.80
C PHE A 325 1.40 -9.37 -4.75
N VAL A 326 0.95 -8.83 -5.88
CA VAL A 326 0.33 -7.49 -5.92
C VAL A 326 -0.90 -7.45 -5.01
N LEU A 327 -1.78 -8.45 -5.12
CA LEU A 327 -2.94 -8.61 -4.25
C LEU A 327 -2.53 -8.80 -2.80
N LYS A 328 -1.45 -9.54 -2.53
CA LYS A 328 -0.89 -9.70 -1.17
C LYS A 328 -0.48 -8.35 -0.59
N ASP A 329 0.34 -7.56 -1.28
CA ASP A 329 0.78 -6.24 -0.80
C ASP A 329 -0.42 -5.29 -0.59
N ILE A 330 -1.42 -5.32 -1.49
CA ILE A 330 -2.65 -4.55 -1.32
C ILE A 330 -3.46 -5.04 -0.11
N ASN A 331 -3.63 -6.34 0.08
CA ASN A 331 -4.37 -6.91 1.21
C ASN A 331 -3.65 -6.69 2.55
N GLU A 332 -2.32 -6.71 2.58
CA GLU A 332 -1.52 -6.33 3.74
C GLU A 332 -1.76 -4.86 4.11
N THR A 333 -1.79 -3.98 3.11
CA THR A 333 -2.17 -2.57 3.30
C THR A 333 -3.59 -2.46 3.84
N MET A 334 -4.57 -3.18 3.26
CA MET A 334 -5.95 -3.19 3.74
C MET A 334 -6.06 -3.68 5.19
N THR A 335 -5.26 -4.68 5.57
CA THR A 335 -5.18 -5.21 6.93
C THR A 335 -4.66 -4.15 7.90
N LYS A 336 -3.54 -3.50 7.59
CA LYS A 336 -2.98 -2.39 8.39
C LYS A 336 -3.99 -1.23 8.54
N LEU A 337 -4.80 -0.99 7.51
CA LEU A 337 -5.84 0.04 7.49
C LEU A 337 -7.19 -0.42 8.09
N ASN A 338 -7.25 -1.62 8.67
CA ASN A 338 -8.46 -2.24 9.25
C ASN A 338 -9.65 -2.26 8.27
N ILE A 339 -9.39 -2.63 7.02
CA ILE A 339 -10.39 -2.78 5.96
C ILE A 339 -10.69 -4.28 5.79
N LYS A 340 -11.92 -4.69 6.17
CA LYS A 340 -12.32 -6.09 6.32
C LYS A 340 -12.50 -6.91 5.03
N LYS A 341 -12.45 -6.29 3.85
CA LYS A 341 -12.72 -6.98 2.58
C LYS A 341 -11.39 -7.25 1.89
N GLU A 342 -10.96 -8.50 1.84
CA GLU A 342 -9.82 -8.88 1.01
C GLU A 342 -10.20 -8.81 -0.48
N LEU A 343 -9.25 -8.34 -1.28
CA LEU A 343 -9.31 -8.45 -2.73
C LEU A 343 -8.83 -9.84 -3.13
N LYS A 344 -9.58 -10.46 -4.04
CA LYS A 344 -9.25 -11.75 -4.64
C LYS A 344 -9.06 -11.56 -6.13
N ASN A 345 -8.21 -12.38 -6.72
CA ASN A 345 -8.06 -12.38 -8.16
C ASN A 345 -9.41 -12.74 -8.80
N SER A 346 -9.86 -11.98 -9.80
CA SER A 346 -11.07 -12.32 -10.57
C SER A 346 -10.86 -13.53 -11.48
N THR A 347 -9.60 -13.87 -11.74
CA THR A 347 -9.16 -15.13 -12.31
C THR A 347 -8.65 -16.02 -11.17
N GLU A 348 -9.55 -16.67 -10.44
CA GLU A 348 -9.27 -18.09 -10.18
C GLU A 348 -9.00 -18.68 -11.56
N PHE A 349 -7.82 -19.27 -11.78
CA PHE A 349 -7.51 -20.00 -13.00
C PHE A 349 -8.65 -21.00 -13.18
N SER A 350 -9.64 -20.65 -14.02
CA SER A 350 -10.93 -21.33 -13.92
C SER A 350 -10.66 -22.80 -14.19
N GLN A 351 -11.25 -23.69 -13.39
CA GLN A 351 -11.13 -25.12 -13.63
C GLN A 351 -11.44 -25.43 -15.11
N GLU A 352 -12.30 -24.64 -15.74
CA GLU A 352 -12.57 -24.65 -17.19
C GLU A 352 -11.37 -24.27 -18.08
N LYS A 353 -10.58 -23.23 -17.77
CA LYS A 353 -9.37 -22.89 -18.53
C LYS A 353 -8.25 -23.92 -18.34
N LEU A 354 -8.10 -24.46 -17.11
CA LEU A 354 -7.19 -25.58 -16.85
C LEU A 354 -7.62 -26.83 -17.61
N ASN A 355 -8.91 -27.16 -17.56
CA ASN A 355 -9.45 -28.32 -18.27
C ASN A 355 -9.36 -28.15 -19.80
N ALA A 356 -9.56 -26.95 -20.34
CA ALA A 356 -9.40 -26.67 -21.77
C ALA A 356 -7.94 -26.78 -22.22
N TYR A 357 -6.99 -26.30 -21.39
CA TYR A 357 -5.56 -26.50 -21.63
C TYR A 357 -5.18 -27.98 -21.54
N LEU A 358 -5.64 -28.70 -20.51
CA LEU A 358 -5.44 -30.15 -20.35
C LEU A 358 -6.09 -30.98 -21.47
N GLU A 359 -7.23 -30.55 -22.02
CA GLU A 359 -7.84 -31.16 -23.19
C GLU A 359 -7.08 -30.86 -24.48
N SER A 360 -6.48 -29.67 -24.60
CA SER A 360 -5.68 -29.30 -25.78
C SER A 360 -4.39 -30.09 -25.92
N ILE A 361 -3.89 -30.66 -24.82
CA ILE A 361 -2.68 -31.49 -24.77
C ILE A 361 -2.98 -33.00 -24.71
N LYS A 362 -4.26 -33.44 -24.78
CA LYS A 362 -4.59 -34.86 -24.91
C LYS A 362 -4.13 -35.37 -26.28
N PRO A 363 -3.32 -36.44 -26.36
CA PRO A 363 -2.93 -37.03 -27.64
C PRO A 363 -4.17 -37.52 -28.40
N LYS A 364 -4.27 -37.22 -29.70
CA LYS A 364 -5.27 -37.86 -30.57
C LYS A 364 -4.93 -39.35 -30.68
N GLU A 365 -5.73 -40.19 -30.06
CA GLU A 365 -5.57 -41.65 -30.12
C GLU A 365 -5.61 -42.15 -31.57
N THR A 366 -4.58 -42.92 -31.95
CA THR A 366 -4.63 -43.84 -33.08
C THR A 366 -4.45 -45.27 -32.53
N PRO A 367 -5.07 -46.30 -33.14
CA PRO A 367 -5.66 -47.40 -32.38
C PRO A 367 -4.76 -48.63 -32.17
N LYS A 368 -5.01 -49.29 -31.02
CA LYS A 368 -4.66 -50.67 -30.59
C LYS A 368 -3.19 -50.89 -30.18
N GLN A 369 -2.87 -51.64 -29.11
CA GLN A 369 -3.33 -52.99 -28.77
C GLN A 369 -3.33 -53.26 -27.25
N ASN A 370 -4.23 -54.16 -26.83
CA ASN A 370 -4.46 -54.65 -25.47
C ASN A 370 -3.21 -54.84 -24.59
N THR A 371 -3.23 -54.30 -23.38
CA THR A 371 -2.89 -55.08 -22.18
C THR A 371 -3.72 -54.56 -21.00
N VAL A 372 -4.48 -55.48 -20.40
CA VAL A 372 -5.30 -55.27 -19.22
C VAL A 372 -4.40 -55.13 -18.00
N VAL A 373 -4.52 -54.07 -17.21
CA VAL A 373 -4.22 -54.12 -15.77
C VAL A 373 -5.29 -53.34 -15.01
N GLN A 374 -5.77 -54.01 -13.96
CA GLN A 374 -6.97 -53.74 -13.18
C GLN A 374 -6.87 -52.51 -12.29
N GLU A 375 -8.00 -51.84 -12.09
CA GLU A 375 -8.23 -50.94 -10.96
C GLU A 375 -8.03 -51.70 -9.63
N GLN A 376 -7.13 -51.19 -8.79
CA GLN A 376 -7.21 -51.43 -7.35
C GLN A 376 -7.11 -50.10 -6.61
N SER A 377 -8.22 -49.75 -5.96
CA SER A 377 -8.24 -48.86 -4.82
C SER A 377 -7.28 -49.38 -3.76
N ASN A 378 -6.49 -48.50 -3.14
CA ASN A 378 -6.11 -48.64 -1.73
C ASN A 378 -5.58 -47.33 -1.16
N ASN A 379 -6.14 -46.99 0.00
CA ASN A 379 -5.61 -46.04 0.96
C ASN A 379 -4.10 -46.19 1.11
N THR A 380 -3.36 -45.10 0.93
CA THR A 380 -2.00 -44.98 1.46
C THR A 380 -1.82 -43.60 2.05
N SER A 381 -1.41 -43.58 3.32
CA SER A 381 -0.94 -42.41 4.04
C SER A 381 0.19 -41.74 3.25
N ASN A 382 -0.04 -40.52 2.75
CA ASN A 382 0.98 -39.73 2.07
C ASN A 382 2.12 -39.40 3.04
N ILE A 383 3.26 -40.07 2.86
CA ILE A 383 4.51 -39.71 3.52
C ILE A 383 5.09 -38.54 2.71
N ILE A 384 5.24 -37.39 3.36
CA ILE A 384 5.85 -36.20 2.75
C ILE A 384 7.33 -36.52 2.50
N ILE A 385 7.75 -36.52 1.24
CA ILE A 385 9.18 -36.56 0.88
C ILE A 385 9.79 -35.19 1.19
N ASP A 386 10.99 -35.18 1.76
CA ASP A 386 11.74 -33.93 1.96
C ASP A 386 12.15 -33.34 0.61
N GLU A 387 11.95 -32.03 0.41
CA GLU A 387 12.23 -31.34 -0.86
C GLU A 387 13.67 -31.56 -1.35
N ASN A 388 14.64 -31.58 -0.44
CA ASN A 388 16.04 -31.78 -0.82
C ASN A 388 16.29 -33.22 -1.27
N LYS A 389 15.62 -34.20 -0.66
CA LYS A 389 15.68 -35.61 -1.12
C LYS A 389 15.01 -35.79 -2.47
N ALA A 390 13.86 -35.14 -2.68
CA ALA A 390 13.17 -35.18 -3.97
C ALA A 390 14.04 -34.57 -5.08
N LEU A 391 14.76 -33.50 -4.76
CA LEU A 391 15.70 -32.86 -5.67
C LEU A 391 16.94 -33.73 -5.97
N GLU A 392 17.51 -34.42 -4.98
CA GLU A 392 18.62 -35.36 -5.22
C GLU A 392 18.21 -36.52 -6.11
N LEU A 393 17.00 -37.06 -5.91
CA LEU A 393 16.41 -38.10 -6.77
C LEU A 393 16.28 -37.61 -8.21
N ALA A 394 15.76 -36.39 -8.43
CA ALA A 394 15.68 -35.79 -9.76
C ALA A 394 17.06 -35.61 -10.42
N LYS A 395 18.06 -35.14 -9.66
CA LYS A 395 19.44 -34.96 -10.16
C LYS A 395 20.18 -36.27 -10.43
N SER A 396 19.80 -37.37 -9.78
CA SER A 396 20.48 -38.66 -9.95
C SER A 396 20.22 -39.32 -11.31
N GLN A 397 19.13 -38.96 -11.98
CA GLN A 397 18.70 -39.55 -13.26
C GLN A 397 18.91 -38.63 -14.47
N TYR A 398 19.02 -37.32 -14.26
CA TYR A 398 19.14 -36.33 -15.32
C TYR A 398 20.33 -35.40 -15.05
N THR A 399 21.23 -35.27 -16.02
CA THR A 399 22.35 -34.33 -15.97
C THR A 399 21.88 -32.97 -16.47
N ALA A 400 21.81 -31.98 -15.59
CA ALA A 400 21.30 -30.63 -15.87
C ALA A 400 22.23 -29.54 -15.31
N ASP A 401 22.38 -28.44 -16.04
CA ASP A 401 23.21 -27.27 -15.68
C ASP A 401 22.49 -26.28 -14.76
N GLY A 402 21.18 -26.45 -14.57
CA GLY A 402 20.36 -25.69 -13.63
C GLY A 402 19.03 -26.38 -13.31
N TYR A 403 18.44 -26.03 -12.16
CA TYR A 403 17.14 -26.57 -11.73
C TYR A 403 16.29 -25.51 -11.02
N PHE A 404 14.96 -25.66 -11.10
CA PHE A 404 13.99 -24.84 -10.36
C PHE A 404 12.89 -25.72 -9.76
N SER A 405 12.50 -25.47 -8.50
CA SER A 405 11.38 -26.14 -7.82
C SER A 405 10.11 -25.33 -8.06
N GLN A 406 9.12 -25.92 -8.74
CA GLN A 406 7.80 -25.33 -8.95
C GLN A 406 6.87 -25.54 -7.73
N GLY A 407 7.35 -26.30 -6.73
CA GLY A 407 6.65 -26.56 -5.48
C GLY A 407 5.88 -27.88 -5.49
N LEU A 408 4.97 -27.98 -4.53
CA LEU A 408 4.28 -29.22 -4.15
C LEU A 408 2.89 -29.25 -4.80
N VAL A 409 2.64 -30.25 -5.63
CA VAL A 409 1.38 -30.43 -6.37
C VAL A 409 0.70 -31.71 -5.91
N ASN A 410 -0.62 -31.65 -5.71
CA ASN A 410 -1.45 -32.82 -5.40
C ASN A 410 -2.09 -33.34 -6.69
N PHE A 411 -1.84 -34.60 -7.04
CA PHE A 411 -2.45 -35.25 -8.20
C PHE A 411 -2.76 -36.71 -7.89
N ASN A 412 -3.95 -37.20 -8.24
CA ASN A 412 -4.42 -38.57 -7.95
C ASN A 412 -4.18 -39.03 -6.49
N ASN A 413 -4.52 -38.17 -5.52
CA ASN A 413 -4.31 -38.39 -4.08
C ASN A 413 -2.84 -38.59 -3.65
N LYS A 414 -1.86 -38.28 -4.52
CA LYS A 414 -0.43 -38.26 -4.18
C LYS A 414 0.14 -36.85 -4.26
N GLN A 415 1.21 -36.63 -3.50
CA GLN A 415 1.98 -35.38 -3.49
C GLN A 415 3.25 -35.54 -4.34
N TYR A 416 3.47 -34.56 -5.23
CA TYR A 416 4.64 -34.49 -6.08
C TYR A 416 5.38 -33.18 -5.83
N TYR A 417 6.70 -33.25 -5.73
CA TYR A 417 7.54 -32.10 -6.00
C TYR A 417 7.79 -32.03 -7.50
N VAL A 418 7.59 -30.85 -8.07
CA VAL A 418 7.78 -30.62 -9.50
C VAL A 418 9.06 -29.83 -9.69
N PHE A 419 10.01 -30.41 -10.40
CA PHE A 419 11.27 -29.76 -10.76
C PHE A 419 11.35 -29.53 -12.25
N ILE A 420 11.88 -28.37 -12.62
CA ILE A 420 12.24 -28.05 -13.99
C ILE A 420 13.76 -28.15 -14.10
N LEU A 421 14.23 -29.07 -14.93
CA LEU A 421 15.66 -29.27 -15.22
C LEU A 421 16.02 -28.62 -16.56
N LYS A 422 17.16 -27.90 -16.58
CA LYS A 422 17.66 -27.17 -17.75
C LYS A 422 19.05 -27.66 -18.16
N ASP A 423 19.24 -27.98 -19.44
CA ASP A 423 20.57 -28.30 -20.00
C ASP A 423 21.07 -27.17 -20.91
N LYS A 424 22.37 -26.88 -20.87
CA LYS A 424 23.01 -25.96 -21.82
C LYS A 424 23.57 -26.71 -23.01
N VAL A 425 23.32 -26.17 -24.20
CA VAL A 425 24.02 -26.55 -25.43
C VAL A 425 24.61 -25.27 -26.03
N ASP A 426 25.92 -25.29 -26.30
CA ASP A 426 26.68 -24.16 -26.89
C ASP A 426 26.46 -22.78 -26.23
N GLY A 427 26.36 -22.76 -24.89
CA GLY A 427 26.25 -21.52 -24.11
C GLY A 427 24.83 -20.98 -23.91
N HIS A 428 23.82 -21.63 -24.50
CA HIS A 428 22.40 -21.27 -24.38
C HIS A 428 21.57 -22.42 -23.79
N TYR A 429 20.47 -22.11 -23.09
CA TYR A 429 19.57 -23.13 -22.50
C TYR A 429 18.58 -23.61 -23.58
N SER A 430 18.59 -24.90 -23.92
CA SER A 430 17.81 -25.43 -25.06
C SER A 430 16.84 -26.58 -24.73
N THR A 431 16.84 -27.11 -23.50
CA THR A 431 15.90 -28.18 -23.08
C THR A 431 15.29 -27.87 -21.72
N VAL A 432 13.99 -28.14 -21.59
CA VAL A 432 13.21 -28.00 -20.35
C VAL A 432 12.55 -29.35 -20.06
N THR A 433 13.02 -30.04 -19.02
CA THR A 433 12.43 -31.33 -18.60
C THR A 433 11.65 -31.10 -17.31
N HIS A 434 10.34 -31.40 -17.33
CA HIS A 434 9.52 -31.40 -16.13
C HIS A 434 9.64 -32.76 -15.46
N VAL A 435 10.01 -32.76 -14.18
CA VAL A 435 10.27 -33.97 -13.40
C VAL A 435 9.37 -33.95 -12.17
N PHE A 436 8.48 -34.95 -12.09
CA PHE A 436 7.58 -35.13 -10.96
C PHE A 436 8.14 -36.21 -10.03
N VAL A 437 8.34 -35.84 -8.76
CA VAL A 437 8.95 -36.73 -7.76
C VAL A 437 8.01 -36.92 -6.59
N SER A 438 7.59 -38.15 -6.33
CA SER A 438 6.77 -38.55 -5.19
C SER A 438 7.54 -39.46 -4.23
N SER A 439 6.93 -39.79 -3.09
CA SER A 439 7.54 -40.62 -2.03
C SER A 439 7.86 -42.06 -2.46
N ASP A 440 7.28 -42.53 -3.56
CA ASP A 440 7.41 -43.87 -4.12
C ASP A 440 8.27 -43.94 -5.40
N GLY A 441 8.71 -42.79 -5.96
CA GLY A 441 9.63 -42.76 -7.10
C GLY A 441 9.39 -41.61 -8.08
N LEU A 442 9.92 -41.76 -9.30
CA LEU A 442 9.73 -40.84 -10.44
C LEU A 442 8.60 -41.37 -11.32
N GLU A 443 7.52 -40.60 -11.46
CA GLU A 443 6.40 -40.95 -12.35
C GLU A 443 6.19 -39.78 -13.33
N VAL A 444 6.43 -40.06 -14.63
CA VAL A 444 6.26 -39.19 -15.82
C VAL A 444 7.47 -38.31 -16.20
N THR A 445 7.94 -38.45 -17.45
CA THR A 445 8.62 -37.38 -18.21
C THR A 445 8.36 -37.50 -19.72
N ASP A 446 7.80 -36.45 -20.33
CA ASP A 446 8.04 -36.13 -21.74
C ASP A 446 9.23 -35.16 -21.83
N LYS A 447 10.07 -35.33 -22.86
CA LYS A 447 11.25 -34.48 -23.11
C LYS A 447 10.94 -33.64 -24.35
N TYR A 448 11.05 -32.32 -24.26
CA TYR A 448 10.84 -31.45 -25.41
C TYR A 448 12.12 -30.69 -25.74
N TRP A 449 12.44 -30.63 -27.03
CA TRP A 449 13.55 -29.89 -27.57
C TRP A 449 13.07 -28.54 -28.09
N TYR A 450 13.71 -27.46 -27.66
CA TYR A 450 13.39 -26.11 -28.09
C TYR A 450 14.59 -25.46 -28.76
N ASP A 451 14.48 -25.21 -30.07
CA ASP A 451 15.51 -24.51 -30.83
C ASP A 451 15.25 -22.99 -30.79
N GLN A 452 16.05 -22.28 -30.00
CA GLN A 452 15.96 -20.83 -29.83
C GLN A 452 16.21 -20.03 -31.11
N SER A 453 16.90 -20.58 -32.10
CA SER A 453 17.19 -19.87 -33.35
C SER A 453 16.02 -19.90 -34.34
N THR A 454 15.18 -20.93 -34.25
CA THR A 454 14.06 -21.15 -35.18
C THR A 454 12.69 -21.06 -34.52
N GLY A 455 12.61 -21.04 -33.19
CA GLY A 455 11.36 -20.97 -32.43
C GLY A 455 10.53 -22.25 -32.46
N ASN A 456 11.08 -23.36 -32.96
CA ASN A 456 10.38 -24.63 -33.08
C ASN A 456 10.52 -25.47 -31.80
N VAL A 457 9.39 -26.04 -31.35
CA VAL A 457 9.34 -27.08 -30.32
C VAL A 457 9.16 -28.43 -31.02
N THR A 458 10.05 -29.37 -30.78
CA THR A 458 9.90 -30.77 -31.25
C THR A 458 9.90 -31.73 -30.08
N ASN A 459 9.02 -32.72 -30.12
CA ASN A 459 9.00 -33.85 -29.17
C ASN A 459 10.24 -34.73 -29.34
#